data_AF-A0A0V8DV94-F1
#
_entry.id   AF-A0A0V8DV94-F1
#
_cell.length_a   1.000
_cell.length_b   1.000
_cell.length_c   1.000
_cell.angle_alpha   90.00
_cell.angle_beta   90.00
_cell.angle_gamma   90.00
#
_symmetry.space_group_name_H-M   'P 1'
#
loop_
_entity.id
_entity.type
_entity.pdbx_description
1 polymer ?
#
loop_
_entity_poly.entity_id
_entity_poly.type
_entity_poly.pdbx_seq_one_letter_code
_entity_poly.pdbx_strand_id
1 'polypeptide(L)'
;MMKSMLIFPPGWDPRGPYLSLPVLKAYLQQNNQEVLIRDENVEFYDFFFSEQFFKRMSRETSTLKKSIYFNSTLHIQEAKDVIRSKDSKSWQRKFAWNVLSNLNYLAGKVYKGFEIDFNSMHFKYSHDSTSEIMRALSDRAANPLIEILKRIVQPLKKLKIKRLNILVSLSQEIPNSFQL
;
A
#
# COMPACT_ATOMS: atom_id res chain seq x y z
N MET A 1 5.62 20.71 -23.46
CA MET A 1 5.47 20.36 -22.03
C MET A 1 5.88 18.91 -21.79
N MET A 2 6.67 18.65 -20.74
CA MET A 2 6.95 17.30 -20.26
C MET A 2 5.94 16.92 -19.18
N LYS A 3 5.30 15.76 -19.36
CA LYS A 3 4.35 15.21 -18.41
C LYS A 3 5.06 14.21 -17.51
N SER A 4 5.20 14.58 -16.24
CA SER A 4 5.79 13.75 -15.19
C SER A 4 4.69 13.15 -14.32
N MET A 5 4.94 11.97 -13.75
CA MET A 5 4.09 11.37 -12.72
C MET A 5 4.90 11.17 -11.44
N LEU A 6 4.34 11.62 -10.32
CA LEU A 6 4.80 11.29 -8.97
C LEU A 6 4.00 10.08 -8.48
N ILE A 7 4.70 9.02 -8.10
CA ILE A 7 4.11 7.81 -7.52
C ILE A 7 4.47 7.75 -6.04
N PHE A 8 3.46 7.65 -5.19
CA PHE A 8 3.66 7.25 -3.79
C PHE A 8 3.54 5.72 -3.68
N PRO A 9 4.57 5.03 -3.15
CA PRO A 9 4.64 3.58 -3.17
C PRO A 9 3.62 2.90 -2.24
N PRO A 10 3.26 1.64 -2.53
CA PRO A 10 2.36 0.85 -1.69
C PRO A 10 3.01 0.41 -0.37
N GLY A 11 2.18 0.06 0.61
CA GLY A 11 2.62 -0.56 1.87
C GLY A 11 3.03 0.40 2.97
N TRP A 12 2.73 1.68 2.81
CA TRP A 12 2.98 2.74 3.78
C TRP A 12 1.78 2.93 4.72
N ASP A 13 1.94 3.69 5.81
CA ASP A 13 0.84 3.97 6.72
C ASP A 13 -0.31 4.75 6.04
N PRO A 14 -1.57 4.26 6.03
CA PRO A 14 -2.69 4.96 5.39
C PRO A 14 -3.39 5.98 6.31
N ARG A 15 -2.94 6.19 7.55
CA ARG A 15 -3.62 7.04 8.55
C ARG A 15 -3.54 8.54 8.26
N GLY A 16 -2.61 8.97 7.42
CA GLY A 16 -2.40 10.39 7.13
C GLY A 16 -2.00 10.65 5.68
N PRO A 17 -2.25 11.87 5.16
CA PRO A 17 -1.81 12.25 3.83
C PRO A 17 -0.29 12.49 3.79
N TYR A 18 0.36 12.03 2.72
CA TYR A 18 1.76 12.30 2.46
C TYR A 18 1.95 13.66 1.78
N LEU A 19 2.11 14.71 2.61
CA LEU A 19 2.18 16.11 2.15
C LEU A 19 3.38 16.41 1.23
N SER A 20 4.38 15.53 1.19
CA SER A 20 5.51 15.63 0.26
C SER A 20 5.07 15.61 -1.21
N LEU A 21 4.01 14.87 -1.56
CA LEU A 21 3.46 14.81 -2.93
C LEU A 21 2.87 16.16 -3.39
N PRO A 22 1.88 16.77 -2.70
CA PRO A 22 1.32 18.05 -3.12
C PRO A 22 2.35 19.19 -3.08
N VAL A 23 3.28 19.18 -2.12
CA VAL A 23 4.37 20.18 -2.05
C VAL A 23 5.28 20.08 -3.28
N LEU A 24 5.77 18.88 -3.61
CA LEU A 24 6.62 18.67 -4.78
C LEU A 24 5.88 18.99 -6.09
N LYS A 25 4.61 18.60 -6.19
CA LYS A 25 3.78 18.96 -7.34
C LYS A 25 3.67 20.47 -7.50
N ALA A 26 3.38 21.22 -6.44
CA ALA A 26 3.26 22.67 -6.49
C ALA A 26 4.56 23.33 -6.98
N TYR A 27 5.71 22.91 -6.45
CA TYR A 27 7.02 23.40 -6.88
C TYR A 27 7.30 23.13 -8.37
N LEU A 28 7.05 21.91 -8.84
CA LEU A 28 7.27 21.55 -10.25
C LEU A 28 6.32 22.30 -11.20
N GLN A 29 5.07 22.54 -10.78
CA GLN A 29 4.10 23.32 -11.54
C GLN A 29 4.50 24.79 -11.67
N GLN A 30 5.07 25.40 -10.62
CA GLN A 30 5.64 26.75 -10.69
C GLN A 30 6.80 26.84 -11.71
N ASN A 31 7.47 25.72 -12.00
CA ASN A 31 8.54 25.60 -12.99
C ASN A 31 8.03 25.11 -14.37
N ASN A 32 6.75 25.38 -14.70
CA ASN A 32 6.13 25.05 -15.98
C ASN A 32 6.15 23.54 -16.35
N GLN A 33 6.20 22.65 -15.35
CA GLN A 33 6.09 21.20 -15.56
C GLN A 33 4.66 20.70 -15.33
N GLU A 34 4.16 19.85 -16.24
CA GLU A 34 2.89 19.15 -16.03
C GLU A 34 3.13 17.93 -15.15
N VAL A 35 2.55 17.91 -13.96
CA VAL A 35 2.77 16.85 -12.96
C VAL A 35 1.47 16.22 -12.51
N LEU A 36 1.38 14.90 -12.67
CA LEU A 36 0.33 14.06 -12.09
C LEU A 36 0.82 13.43 -10.78
N ILE A 37 -0.10 13.20 -9.84
CA ILE A 37 0.15 12.40 -8.64
C ILE A 37 -0.65 11.11 -8.77
N ARG A 38 -0.05 10.00 -8.38
CA ARG A 38 -0.73 8.73 -8.15
C ARG A 38 -0.29 8.17 -6.80
N ASP A 39 -1.27 7.98 -5.93
CA ASP A 39 -1.06 7.40 -4.61
C ASP A 39 -1.34 5.90 -4.68
N GLU A 40 -0.30 5.10 -4.94
CA GLU A 40 -0.46 3.65 -5.03
C GLU A 40 -0.63 2.99 -3.66
N ASN A 41 -0.42 3.74 -2.56
CA ASN A 41 -0.72 3.24 -1.23
C ASN A 41 -2.22 3.13 -0.99
N VAL A 42 -2.98 4.12 -1.45
CA VAL A 42 -4.46 4.05 -1.43
C VAL A 42 -4.94 2.88 -2.29
N GLU A 43 -4.45 2.77 -3.52
CA GLU A 43 -4.82 1.66 -4.43
C GLU A 43 -4.46 0.29 -3.85
N PHE A 44 -3.30 0.20 -3.18
CA PHE A 44 -2.86 -0.99 -2.47
C PHE A 44 -3.87 -1.39 -1.39
N TYR A 45 -4.20 -0.52 -0.43
CA TYR A 45 -5.14 -0.88 0.64
C TYR A 45 -6.56 -1.08 0.14
N ASP A 46 -6.95 -0.38 -0.93
CA ASP A 46 -8.27 -0.55 -1.52
C ASP A 46 -8.48 -1.96 -2.07
N PHE A 47 -7.47 -2.48 -2.74
CA PHE A 47 -7.44 -3.85 -3.22
C PHE A 47 -7.18 -4.87 -2.11
N PHE A 48 -6.21 -4.61 -1.23
CA PHE A 48 -5.81 -5.50 -0.15
C PHE A 48 -6.94 -5.72 0.85
N PHE A 49 -7.74 -4.67 1.11
CA PHE A 49 -8.99 -4.73 1.87
C PHE A 49 -10.21 -4.81 0.96
N SER A 50 -10.18 -5.72 -0.02
CA SER A 50 -11.35 -6.05 -0.85
C SER A 50 -11.94 -7.39 -0.45
N GLU A 51 -13.26 -7.52 -0.58
CA GLU A 51 -13.92 -8.82 -0.43
C GLU A 51 -13.34 -9.87 -1.37
N GLN A 52 -12.98 -9.48 -2.60
CA GLN A 52 -12.41 -10.40 -3.59
C GLN A 52 -11.11 -11.00 -3.07
N PHE A 53 -10.25 -10.18 -2.46
CA PHE A 53 -9.00 -10.64 -1.87
C PHE A 53 -9.29 -11.68 -0.78
N PHE A 54 -10.12 -11.37 0.22
CA PHE A 54 -10.39 -12.30 1.33
C PHE A 54 -11.21 -13.55 0.94
N LYS A 55 -12.11 -13.45 -0.05
CA LYS A 55 -12.80 -14.61 -0.64
C LYS A 55 -11.85 -15.59 -1.31
N ARG A 56 -10.76 -15.10 -1.93
CA ARG A 56 -9.71 -15.96 -2.46
C ARG A 56 -8.90 -16.61 -1.33
N MET A 57 -8.49 -15.80 -0.36
CA MET A 57 -7.66 -16.22 0.78
C MET A 57 -8.30 -17.34 1.60
N SER A 58 -9.62 -17.26 1.86
CA SER A 58 -10.36 -18.31 2.57
C SER A 58 -10.43 -19.65 1.85
N ARG A 59 -10.23 -19.68 0.53
CA ARG A 59 -10.12 -20.93 -0.25
C ARG A 59 -8.72 -21.53 -0.17
N GLU A 60 -7.70 -20.67 -0.04
CA GLU A 60 -6.29 -21.07 -0.07
C GLU A 60 -5.76 -21.51 1.29
N THR A 61 -6.46 -21.20 2.39
CA THR A 61 -6.03 -21.62 3.73
C THR A 61 -7.19 -21.96 4.68
N SER A 62 -7.06 -23.10 5.36
CA SER A 62 -7.96 -23.54 6.43
C SER A 62 -7.57 -23.02 7.82
N THR A 63 -6.43 -22.34 7.94
CA THR A 63 -5.86 -21.94 9.25
C THR A 63 -6.36 -20.58 9.76
N LEU A 64 -7.21 -19.89 8.99
CA LEU A 64 -7.79 -18.61 9.40
C LEU A 64 -8.75 -18.82 10.58
N LYS A 65 -8.58 -18.00 11.62
CA LYS A 65 -9.54 -17.95 12.74
C LYS A 65 -10.90 -17.49 12.21
N LYS A 66 -11.86 -18.41 12.10
CA LYS A 66 -13.18 -18.16 11.51
C LYS A 66 -13.87 -16.92 12.09
N SER A 67 -13.83 -16.74 13.41
CA SER A 67 -14.46 -15.57 14.06
C SER A 67 -13.87 -14.24 13.60
N ILE A 68 -12.53 -14.12 13.57
CA ILE A 68 -11.84 -12.91 13.09
C ILE A 68 -12.15 -12.67 11.61
N TYR A 69 -12.14 -13.74 10.81
CA TYR A 69 -12.47 -13.67 9.39
C TYR A 69 -13.89 -13.16 9.15
N PHE A 70 -14.92 -13.81 9.71
CA PHE A 70 -16.32 -13.43 9.49
C PHE A 70 -16.60 -12.01 9.98
N ASN A 71 -16.18 -11.68 11.20
CA ASN A 71 -16.40 -10.35 11.75
C ASN A 71 -15.69 -9.27 10.92
N SER A 72 -14.46 -9.50 10.47
CA SER A 72 -13.72 -8.45 9.74
C SER A 72 -14.20 -8.32 8.30
N THR A 73 -14.49 -9.43 7.61
CA THR A 73 -14.93 -9.43 6.22
C THR A 73 -16.34 -8.84 6.04
N LEU A 74 -17.22 -8.99 7.04
CA LEU A 74 -18.56 -8.39 7.04
C LEU A 74 -18.52 -6.86 7.07
N HIS A 75 -17.52 -6.28 7.74
CA HIS A 75 -17.43 -4.84 8.01
C HIS A 75 -16.37 -4.13 7.16
N ILE A 76 -15.87 -4.74 6.08
CA ILE A 76 -14.83 -4.14 5.22
C ILE A 76 -15.28 -2.77 4.71
N GLN A 77 -16.45 -2.72 4.07
CA GLN A 77 -16.91 -1.48 3.43
C GLN A 77 -17.22 -0.40 4.47
N GLU A 78 -17.90 -0.77 5.56
CA GLU A 78 -18.18 0.14 6.68
C GLU A 78 -16.89 0.73 7.27
N ALA A 79 -15.86 -0.09 7.49
CA ALA A 79 -14.58 0.38 8.01
C ALA A 79 -13.89 1.36 7.05
N LYS A 80 -13.90 1.06 5.73
CA LYS A 80 -13.34 1.95 4.71
C LYS A 80 -14.09 3.28 4.64
N ASP A 81 -15.42 3.26 4.72
CA ASP A 81 -16.26 4.46 4.68
C ASP A 81 -16.04 5.33 5.92
N VAL A 82 -15.94 4.73 7.10
CA VAL A 82 -15.62 5.44 8.35
C VAL A 82 -14.26 6.13 8.31
N ILE A 83 -13.24 5.49 7.74
CA ILE A 83 -11.89 6.09 7.67
C ILE A 83 -11.85 7.24 6.67
N ARG A 84 -12.58 7.14 5.56
CA ARG A 84 -12.68 8.20 4.54
C ARG A 84 -13.59 9.35 4.92
N SER A 85 -14.55 9.11 5.81
CA SER A 85 -15.45 10.14 6.29
C SER A 85 -14.70 11.20 7.11
N LYS A 86 -15.06 12.47 6.91
CA LYS A 86 -14.59 13.58 7.75
C LYS A 86 -15.31 13.61 9.10
N ASP A 87 -16.55 13.12 9.14
CA ASP A 87 -17.49 13.33 10.24
C ASP A 87 -17.58 12.13 11.21
N SER A 88 -16.80 11.07 10.97
CA SER A 88 -16.81 9.89 11.84
C SER A 88 -16.25 10.19 13.23
N LYS A 89 -17.02 9.75 14.24
CA LYS A 89 -16.67 9.85 15.66
C LYS A 89 -15.47 8.98 16.00
N SER A 90 -14.79 9.31 17.10
CA SER A 90 -13.59 8.60 17.57
C SER A 90 -13.81 7.10 17.76
N TRP A 91 -14.94 6.69 18.32
CA TRP A 91 -15.27 5.27 18.53
C TRP A 91 -15.53 4.52 17.23
N GLN A 92 -16.13 5.17 16.21
CA GLN A 92 -16.30 4.59 14.88
C GLN A 92 -14.93 4.38 14.24
N ARG A 93 -14.03 5.37 14.33
CA ARG A 93 -12.65 5.24 13.84
C ARG A 93 -11.91 4.11 14.53
N LYS A 94 -12.05 3.97 15.86
CA LYS A 94 -11.46 2.85 16.61
C LYS A 94 -11.98 1.50 16.12
N PHE A 95 -13.28 1.38 15.90
CA PHE A 95 -13.90 0.19 15.30
C PHE A 95 -13.30 -0.11 13.92
N ALA A 96 -13.29 0.88 13.02
CA ALA A 96 -12.77 0.71 11.66
C ALA A 96 -11.29 0.28 11.65
N TRP A 97 -10.45 0.90 12.49
CA TRP A 97 -9.05 0.50 12.60
C TRP A 97 -8.88 -0.92 13.13
N ASN A 98 -9.72 -1.36 14.07
CA ASN A 98 -9.70 -2.75 14.53
C ASN A 98 -10.07 -3.72 13.40
N VAL A 99 -11.10 -3.41 12.60
CA VAL A 99 -11.46 -4.21 11.42
C VAL A 99 -10.28 -4.30 10.45
N LEU A 100 -9.70 -3.16 10.04
CA LEU A 100 -8.60 -3.17 9.08
C LEU A 100 -7.32 -3.83 9.64
N SER A 101 -7.06 -3.71 10.95
CA SER A 101 -5.93 -4.40 11.61
C SER A 101 -6.11 -5.92 11.56
N ASN A 102 -7.33 -6.41 11.80
CA ASN A 102 -7.65 -7.82 11.65
C ASN A 102 -7.49 -8.29 10.21
N LEU A 103 -7.85 -7.47 9.21
CA LEU A 103 -7.63 -7.79 7.79
C LEU A 103 -6.13 -7.92 7.48
N ASN A 104 -5.28 -7.01 7.98
CA ASN A 104 -3.83 -7.13 7.88
C ASN A 104 -3.31 -8.44 8.51
N TYR A 105 -3.75 -8.75 9.72
CA TYR A 105 -3.42 -10.01 10.39
C TYR A 105 -3.80 -11.23 9.54
N LEU A 106 -5.03 -11.27 9.02
CA LEU A 106 -5.51 -12.36 8.17
C LEU A 106 -4.67 -12.46 6.89
N ALA A 107 -4.31 -11.33 6.28
CA ALA A 107 -3.50 -11.31 5.06
C ALA A 107 -2.09 -11.87 5.29
N GLY A 108 -1.46 -11.51 6.41
CA GLY A 108 -0.16 -12.07 6.83
C GLY A 108 -0.18 -13.59 7.11
N LYS A 109 -1.36 -14.19 7.35
CA LYS A 109 -1.47 -15.65 7.58
C LYS A 109 -1.57 -16.48 6.31
N VAL A 110 -1.74 -15.86 5.14
CA VAL A 110 -1.86 -16.62 3.88
C VAL A 110 -0.56 -16.66 3.10
N TYR A 111 0.21 -15.57 3.12
CA TYR A 111 1.50 -15.53 2.44
C TYR A 111 2.60 -16.04 3.38
N LYS A 112 3.25 -17.15 3.00
CA LYS A 112 4.25 -17.81 3.86
C LYS A 112 5.51 -16.93 3.97
N GLY A 113 5.76 -16.41 5.16
CA GLY A 113 6.90 -15.53 5.42
C GLY A 113 6.65 -14.09 4.99
N PHE A 114 5.41 -13.63 5.10
CA PHE A 114 5.02 -12.24 4.92
C PHE A 114 4.19 -11.79 6.11
N GLU A 115 4.52 -10.63 6.65
CA GLU A 115 3.79 -9.99 7.73
C GLU A 115 3.55 -8.53 7.38
N ILE A 116 2.39 -8.01 7.79
CA ILE A 116 2.01 -6.63 7.53
C ILE A 116 1.19 -6.08 8.69
N ASP A 117 1.49 -4.84 9.04
CA ASP A 117 0.61 -3.97 9.82
C ASP A 117 0.64 -2.55 9.21
N PHE A 118 0.11 -1.55 9.91
CA PHE A 118 0.09 -0.17 9.39
C PHE A 118 1.43 0.57 9.49
N ASN A 119 2.41 0.00 10.20
CA ASN A 119 3.72 0.62 10.40
C ASN A 119 4.81 -0.11 9.62
N SER A 120 4.57 -1.37 9.21
CA SER A 120 5.60 -2.25 8.68
C SER A 120 5.06 -3.28 7.70
N MET A 121 5.92 -3.65 6.76
CA MET A 121 5.70 -4.75 5.83
C MET A 121 6.98 -5.58 5.77
N HIS A 122 6.92 -6.80 6.31
CA HIS A 122 8.06 -7.69 6.43
C HIS A 122 7.93 -8.86 5.47
N PHE A 123 9.04 -9.18 4.80
CA PHE A 123 9.18 -10.34 3.94
C PHE A 123 10.27 -11.25 4.51
N LYS A 124 10.16 -12.56 4.27
CA LYS A 124 11.21 -13.54 4.59
C LYS A 124 12.52 -13.32 3.84
N TYR A 125 12.49 -12.51 2.78
CA TYR A 125 13.64 -12.19 1.94
C TYR A 125 14.34 -10.94 2.47
N SER A 126 15.68 -10.97 2.49
CA SER A 126 16.49 -9.80 2.85
C SER A 126 16.39 -8.72 1.77
N HIS A 127 16.31 -7.46 2.20
CA HIS A 127 16.40 -6.29 1.32
C HIS A 127 17.84 -5.85 1.05
N ASP A 128 18.82 -6.41 1.75
CA ASP A 128 20.25 -6.10 1.60
C ASP A 128 20.95 -6.98 0.55
N SER A 129 20.23 -7.96 -0.02
CA SER A 129 20.76 -8.91 -0.98
C SER A 129 19.98 -8.86 -2.29
N THR A 130 20.65 -8.48 -3.38
CA THR A 130 20.06 -8.47 -4.72
C THR A 130 19.49 -9.84 -5.11
N SER A 131 20.16 -10.94 -4.73
CA SER A 131 19.68 -12.29 -5.05
C SER A 131 18.42 -12.68 -4.27
N GLU A 132 18.28 -12.21 -3.04
CA GLU A 132 17.07 -12.37 -2.22
C GLU A 132 15.93 -11.49 -2.78
N ILE A 133 16.21 -10.24 -3.16
CA ILE A 133 15.24 -9.36 -3.83
C ILE A 133 14.72 -10.02 -5.12
N MET A 134 15.60 -10.54 -5.97
CA MET A 134 15.18 -11.20 -7.22
C MET A 134 14.34 -12.45 -6.97
N ARG A 135 14.62 -13.20 -5.91
CA ARG A 135 13.77 -14.33 -5.48
C ARG A 135 12.40 -13.84 -4.98
N ALA A 136 12.35 -12.77 -4.20
CA ALA A 136 11.11 -12.16 -3.72
C ALA A 136 10.19 -11.73 -4.87
N LEU A 137 10.74 -11.28 -6.00
CA LEU A 137 9.97 -10.88 -7.19
C LEU A 137 9.33 -12.06 -7.94
N SER A 138 9.77 -13.29 -7.65
CA SER A 138 9.31 -14.50 -8.34
C SER A 138 8.43 -15.40 -7.45
N ASP A 139 8.55 -15.31 -6.12
CA ASP A 139 7.77 -16.12 -5.17
C ASP A 139 6.40 -15.51 -4.86
N ARG A 140 5.37 -15.97 -5.60
CA ARG A 140 3.97 -15.57 -5.39
C ARG A 140 3.34 -16.10 -4.11
N ALA A 141 3.91 -17.14 -3.51
CA ALA A 141 3.40 -17.70 -2.26
C ALA A 141 3.85 -16.87 -1.04
N ALA A 142 4.92 -16.09 -1.18
CA ALA A 142 5.46 -15.25 -0.12
C ALA A 142 5.34 -13.74 -0.38
N ASN A 143 5.13 -13.30 -1.63
CA ASN A 143 5.09 -11.88 -1.96
C ASN A 143 3.74 -11.45 -2.56
N PRO A 144 2.82 -10.86 -1.76
CA PRO A 144 1.57 -10.34 -2.28
C PRO A 144 1.74 -9.18 -3.26
N LEU A 145 2.84 -8.42 -3.19
CA LEU A 145 3.06 -7.25 -4.04
C LEU A 145 3.17 -7.63 -5.52
N ILE A 146 3.56 -8.86 -5.87
CA ILE A 146 3.66 -9.28 -7.28
C ILE A 146 2.32 -9.11 -8.00
N GLU A 147 1.20 -9.51 -7.38
CA GLU A 147 -0.11 -9.34 -8.00
C GLU A 147 -0.56 -7.87 -7.95
N ILE A 148 -0.34 -7.22 -6.81
CA ILE A 148 -0.80 -5.85 -6.58
C ILE A 148 -0.12 -4.89 -7.56
N LEU A 149 1.20 -5.00 -7.71
CA LEU A 149 1.98 -4.24 -8.69
C LEU A 149 1.52 -4.53 -10.11
N LYS A 150 1.15 -5.78 -10.45
CA LYS A 150 0.57 -6.07 -11.77
C LYS A 150 -0.74 -5.34 -11.99
N ARG A 151 -1.62 -5.27 -10.99
CA ARG A 151 -2.88 -4.51 -11.08
C ARG A 151 -2.64 -3.01 -11.22
N ILE A 152 -1.67 -2.49 -10.48
CA ILE A 152 -1.28 -1.07 -10.46
C ILE A 152 -0.63 -0.62 -11.78
N VAL A 153 0.32 -1.41 -12.29
CA VAL A 153 1.14 -1.03 -13.45
C VAL A 153 0.36 -1.08 -14.77
N GLN A 154 -0.67 -1.91 -14.89
CA GLN A 154 -1.40 -2.05 -16.15
C GLN A 154 -2.12 -0.75 -16.58
N PRO A 155 -2.84 -0.03 -15.69
CA PRO A 155 -3.33 1.31 -15.97
C PRO A 155 -2.23 2.30 -16.37
N LEU A 156 -1.05 2.23 -15.73
CA LEU A 156 0.05 3.17 -15.98
C LEU A 156 0.59 3.07 -17.41
N LYS A 157 0.64 1.86 -17.98
CA LYS A 157 1.10 1.65 -19.37
C LYS A 157 0.26 2.38 -20.42
N LYS A 158 -1.01 2.68 -20.11
CA LYS A 158 -1.92 3.41 -21.02
C LYS A 158 -1.67 4.92 -21.02
N LEU A 159 -0.91 5.42 -20.05
CA LEU A 159 -0.64 6.84 -19.92
C LEU A 159 0.60 7.22 -20.73
N LYS A 160 0.50 8.26 -21.56
CA LYS A 160 1.62 8.83 -22.34
C LYS A 160 2.56 9.64 -21.43
N ILE A 161 3.07 9.03 -20.35
CA ILE A 161 3.98 9.66 -19.38
C ILE A 161 5.41 9.63 -19.93
N LYS A 162 6.09 10.78 -19.89
CA LYS A 162 7.48 10.90 -20.36
C LYS A 162 8.51 10.65 -19.26
N ARG A 163 8.14 10.87 -18.00
CA ARG A 163 9.01 10.67 -16.83
C ARG A 163 8.22 10.14 -15.63
N LEU A 164 8.72 9.06 -15.04
CA LEU A 164 8.20 8.48 -13.81
C LEU A 164 9.13 8.84 -12.66
N ASN A 165 8.60 9.44 -11.60
CA ASN A 165 9.35 9.69 -10.36
C ASN A 165 8.63 8.96 -9.22
N ILE A 166 9.35 8.09 -8.53
CA ILE A 166 8.84 7.36 -7.36
C ILE A 166 9.32 8.14 -6.14
N LEU A 167 8.38 8.56 -5.30
CA LEU A 167 8.68 9.29 -4.09
C LEU A 167 8.73 8.32 -2.91
N VAL A 168 9.93 8.03 -2.43
CA VAL A 168 10.12 7.28 -1.18
C VAL A 168 10.47 8.30 -0.10
N SER A 169 9.57 8.51 0.85
CA SER A 169 9.87 9.34 2.02
C SER A 169 10.69 8.48 2.98
N LEU A 170 12.01 8.66 3.05
CA LEU A 170 12.80 8.00 4.08
C LEU A 170 12.34 8.52 5.46
N SER A 171 11.67 7.70 6.25
CA SER A 171 11.51 7.93 7.69
C SER A 171 12.78 7.57 8.47
N GLN A 172 13.83 7.13 7.77
CA GLN A 172 15.15 6.94 8.34
C GLN A 172 16.03 8.08 7.86
N GLU A 173 16.48 8.87 8.83
CA GLU A 173 17.56 9.85 8.80
C GLU A 173 18.24 9.98 7.44
N ILE A 174 18.16 11.18 6.86
CA ILE A 174 19.15 11.61 5.85
C ILE A 174 20.51 11.33 6.49
N PRO A 175 21.32 10.37 6.00
CA PRO A 175 22.69 10.27 6.48
C PRO A 175 23.31 11.63 6.19
N ASN A 176 23.96 12.22 7.20
CA ASN A 176 24.64 13.52 7.14
C ASN A 176 25.73 13.64 6.04
N SER A 177 25.78 12.74 5.06
CA SER A 177 26.78 12.66 4.00
C SER A 177 26.34 13.22 2.64
N PHE A 178 25.16 13.85 2.53
CA PHE A 178 24.79 14.64 1.35
C PHE A 178 24.45 16.07 1.74
N GLN A 179 25.48 16.82 2.12
CA GLN A 179 25.50 18.27 1.89
C GLN A 179 26.21 18.49 0.55
N LEU A 180 25.53 19.23 -0.35
CA LEU A 180 26.13 19.83 -1.55
C LEU A 180 27.09 20.95 -1.14
#